data_AF-A0A963VM72-F1
#
_entry.id   AF-A0A963VM72-F1
#
_cell.length_a   1.000
_cell.length_b   1.000
_cell.length_c   1.000
_cell.angle_alpha   90.00
_cell.angle_beta   90.00
_cell.angle_gamma   90.00
#
_symmetry.space_group_name_H-M   'P 1'
#
loop_
_entity.id
_entity.type
_entity.pdbx_description
1 polymer ?
#
loop_
_entity_poly.entity_id
_entity_poly.type
_entity_poly.pdbx_seq_one_letter_code
_entity_poly.pdbx_strand_id
1 'polypeptide(L)'
;MWFTRVSLQNPVFATMVMLALVVLGLFSYQRLQIDQFPNIDFPVVVVITEYPGAAPEIVESEVTKKVEEGVNAIAGINALTSRSYEGQSVVIIEFGLHVDGRKAADDVREKISAVKPLLRTEVKEPRVLRFDPAARAVWSVAVLPDSRTAADGQAPARAMSAVELTNWAEQTLKKRLENVRGVGSVNIVGGTKREINLFLDPRALEAYGLTPDQVVAAVRSENQDLPMGAIRSREQE
;
A
#
# COMPACT_ATOMS: atom_id res chain seq x y z
N MET A 1 56.26 -25.25 15.54
CA MET A 1 54.96 -24.60 15.83
C MET A 1 54.91 -24.22 17.30
N TRP A 2 55.03 -22.93 17.61
CA TRP A 2 55.03 -22.41 18.99
C TRP A 2 53.67 -22.62 19.69
N PHE A 3 52.56 -22.42 18.96
CA PHE A 3 51.19 -22.64 19.44
C PHE A 3 50.94 -24.07 19.97
N THR A 4 51.47 -25.07 19.27
CA THR A 4 51.35 -26.49 19.66
C THR A 4 52.17 -26.78 20.92
N ARG A 5 53.36 -26.19 21.05
CA ARG A 5 54.23 -26.37 22.23
C ARG A 5 53.60 -25.76 23.49
N VAL A 6 53.01 -24.56 23.38
CA VAL A 6 52.32 -23.88 24.48
C VAL A 6 51.05 -24.63 24.90
N SER A 7 50.28 -25.16 23.95
CA SER A 7 49.06 -25.93 24.24
C SER A 7 49.36 -27.29 24.90
N LEU A 8 50.45 -27.96 24.50
CA LEU A 8 50.87 -29.24 25.09
C LEU A 8 51.48 -29.10 26.49
N GLN A 9 52.15 -27.98 26.77
CA GLN A 9 52.76 -27.72 28.08
C GLN A 9 51.75 -27.27 29.14
N ASN A 10 50.60 -26.72 28.75
CA ASN A 10 49.57 -26.19 29.67
C ASN A 10 48.17 -26.74 29.33
N PRO A 11 47.89 -28.03 29.63
CA PRO A 11 46.62 -28.67 29.25
C PRO A 11 45.39 -28.02 29.88
N VAL A 12 45.49 -27.55 31.13
CA VAL A 12 44.39 -26.86 31.84
C VAL A 12 44.03 -25.54 31.16
N PHE A 13 45.03 -24.75 30.77
CA PHE A 13 44.81 -23.48 30.07
C PHE A 13 44.10 -23.70 28.73
N ALA A 14 44.56 -24.68 27.94
CA ALA A 14 43.93 -25.04 26.67
C ALA A 14 42.46 -25.46 26.85
N THR A 15 42.15 -26.27 27.87
CA THR A 15 40.76 -26.68 28.16
C THR A 15 39.86 -25.52 28.59
N MET A 16 40.37 -24.57 29.39
CA MET A 16 39.60 -23.40 29.82
C MET A 16 39.30 -22.45 28.67
N VAL A 17 40.25 -22.23 27.76
CA VAL A 17 40.03 -21.43 26.54
C VAL A 17 38.99 -22.08 25.64
N MET A 18 39.06 -23.40 25.45
CA MET A 18 38.06 -24.14 24.67
C MET A 18 36.67 -24.07 25.32
N LEU A 19 36.57 -24.24 26.65
CA LEU A 19 35.32 -24.11 27.37
C LEU A 19 34.73 -22.69 27.26
N ALA A 20 35.56 -21.65 27.34
CA ALA A 20 35.14 -20.26 27.16
C ALA A 20 34.55 -20.02 25.76
N LEU A 21 35.18 -20.58 24.71
CA LEU A 21 34.66 -20.50 23.34
C LEU A 21 33.33 -21.26 23.17
N VAL A 22 33.18 -22.42 23.81
CA VAL A 22 31.93 -23.20 23.78
C VAL A 22 30.79 -22.45 24.47
N VAL A 23 31.04 -21.88 25.66
CA VAL A 23 30.03 -21.09 26.39
C VAL A 23 29.63 -19.83 25.61
N LEU A 24 30.62 -19.13 25.03
CA LEU A 24 30.36 -17.98 24.17
C LEU A 24 29.56 -18.38 22.93
N GLY A 25 29.93 -19.48 22.28
CA GLY A 25 29.23 -20.02 21.12
C GLY A 25 27.78 -20.40 21.43
N LEU A 26 27.52 -21.03 22.59
CA LEU A 26 26.17 -21.40 23.02
C LEU A 26 25.29 -20.16 23.25
N PHE A 27 25.85 -19.11 23.86
CA PHE A 27 25.14 -17.86 24.08
C PHE A 27 24.88 -17.10 22.78
N SER A 28 25.85 -17.07 21.86
CA SER A 28 25.69 -16.48 20.53
C SER A 28 24.66 -17.23 19.68
N TYR A 29 24.63 -18.56 19.75
CA TYR A 29 23.68 -19.39 19.02
C TYR A 29 22.22 -19.11 19.44
N GLN A 30 21.97 -18.94 20.74
CA GLN A 30 20.63 -18.59 21.25
C GLN A 30 20.16 -17.19 20.83
N ARG A 31 21.09 -16.27 20.51
CA ARG A 31 20.79 -14.90 20.10
C ARG A 31 20.78 -14.70 18.58
N LEU A 32 21.13 -15.72 17.81
CA LEU A 32 21.19 -15.62 16.36
C LEU A 32 19.77 -15.45 15.82
N GLN A 33 19.49 -14.28 15.23
CA GLN A 33 18.22 -14.02 14.58
C GLN A 33 18.17 -14.84 13.29
N ILE A 34 17.09 -15.61 13.12
CA ILE A 34 16.82 -16.37 11.91
C ILE A 34 15.90 -15.52 11.04
N ASP A 35 16.39 -15.14 9.86
CA ASP A 35 15.57 -14.49 8.85
C ASP A 35 15.28 -15.49 7.71
N GLN A 36 14.10 -15.40 7.11
CA GLN A 36 13.71 -16.28 6.00
C GLN A 36 14.44 -15.92 4.70
N PHE A 37 14.82 -14.65 4.55
CA PHE A 37 15.54 -14.16 3.38
C PHE A 37 16.84 -13.50 3.82
N PRO A 38 17.93 -13.64 3.05
CA PRO A 38 19.09 -12.79 3.23
C PRO A 38 18.69 -11.33 3.02
N ASN A 39 19.36 -10.40 3.71
CA ASN A 39 19.15 -8.97 3.51
C ASN A 39 19.68 -8.54 2.13
N ILE A 40 18.86 -8.73 1.09
CA ILE A 40 19.12 -8.35 -0.29
C ILE A 40 18.01 -7.39 -0.71
N ASP A 41 18.37 -6.13 -0.92
CA ASP A 41 17.49 -5.13 -1.50
C ASP A 41 17.47 -5.32 -3.02
N PHE A 42 16.38 -5.87 -3.56
CA PHE A 42 16.14 -5.85 -5.01
C PHE A 42 15.58 -4.48 -5.39
N PRO A 43 16.31 -3.64 -6.15
CA PRO A 43 15.86 -2.30 -6.47
C PRO A 43 14.84 -2.36 -7.61
N VAL A 44 13.61 -2.74 -7.27
CA VAL A 44 12.47 -2.79 -8.19
C VAL A 44 11.44 -1.76 -7.74
N VAL A 45 11.04 -0.90 -8.67
CA VAL A 45 10.06 0.16 -8.46
C VAL A 45 8.87 -0.09 -9.38
N VAL A 46 7.68 -0.05 -8.81
CA VAL A 46 6.42 -0.25 -9.53
C VAL A 46 5.64 1.05 -9.53
N VAL A 47 5.32 1.55 -10.71
CA VAL A 47 4.44 2.71 -10.90
C VAL A 47 3.07 2.21 -11.31
N ILE A 48 2.05 2.58 -10.55
CA ILE A 48 0.65 2.22 -10.83
C ILE A 48 -0.12 3.50 -11.10
N THR A 49 -0.75 3.59 -12.27
CA THR A 49 -1.56 4.73 -12.67
C THR A 49 -2.96 4.26 -13.03
N GLU A 50 -3.99 4.87 -12.42
CA GLU A 50 -5.39 4.54 -12.70
C GLU A 50 -5.96 5.51 -13.74
N TYR A 51 -6.61 4.99 -14.77
CA TYR A 51 -7.38 5.77 -15.75
C TYR A 51 -8.77 5.17 -15.93
N PRO A 52 -9.69 5.39 -14.97
CA PRO A 52 -10.99 4.71 -14.93
C PRO A 52 -11.80 4.93 -16.21
N GLY A 53 -12.35 3.84 -16.77
CA GLY A 53 -13.20 3.89 -17.96
C GLY A 53 -12.46 3.95 -19.30
N ALA A 54 -11.13 3.82 -19.32
CA ALA A 54 -10.34 3.73 -20.54
C ALA A 54 -10.07 2.27 -20.96
N ALA A 55 -10.18 1.99 -22.27
CA ALA A 55 -9.78 0.72 -22.86
C ALA A 55 -8.26 0.51 -22.80
N PRO A 56 -7.76 -0.75 -22.76
CA PRO A 56 -6.33 -1.04 -22.64
C PRO A 56 -5.43 -0.32 -23.65
N GLU A 57 -5.88 -0.18 -24.89
CA GLU A 57 -5.13 0.48 -25.98
C GLU A 57 -4.99 2.00 -25.73
N ILE A 58 -6.03 2.60 -25.15
CA ILE A 58 -6.01 4.02 -24.76
C ILE A 58 -5.12 4.21 -23.53
N VAL A 59 -5.19 3.30 -22.56
CA VAL A 59 -4.28 3.32 -21.39
C VAL A 59 -2.82 3.20 -21.84
N GLU A 60 -2.52 2.33 -22.80
CA GLU A 60 -1.17 2.17 -23.33
C GLU A 60 -0.65 3.48 -23.95
N SER A 61 -1.42 4.07 -24.86
CA SER A 61 -1.00 5.24 -25.64
C SER A 61 -0.99 6.54 -24.83
N GLU A 62 -1.97 6.74 -23.95
CA GLU A 62 -2.15 8.00 -23.22
C GLU A 62 -1.48 8.03 -21.85
N VAL A 63 -1.19 6.86 -21.26
CA VAL A 63 -0.61 6.74 -19.91
C VAL A 63 0.70 5.97 -19.95
N THR A 64 0.66 4.68 -20.32
CA THR A 64 1.83 3.80 -20.21
C THR A 64 3.03 4.35 -20.97
N LYS A 65 2.89 4.67 -22.26
CA LYS A 65 4.00 5.20 -23.08
C LYS A 65 4.61 6.48 -22.52
N LYS A 66 3.78 7.44 -22.08
CA LYS A 66 4.26 8.70 -21.50
C LYS A 66 5.03 8.45 -20.19
N VAL A 67 4.55 7.52 -19.37
CA VAL A 67 5.21 7.12 -18.13
C VAL A 67 6.55 6.45 -18.43
N GLU A 68 6.59 5.50 -19.37
CA GLU A 68 7.82 4.82 -19.80
C GLU A 68 8.87 5.80 -20.33
N GLU A 69 8.49 6.68 -21.26
CA GLU A 69 9.37 7.69 -21.84
C GLU A 69 9.96 8.62 -20.77
N GLY A 70 9.16 9.01 -19.77
CA GLY A 70 9.62 9.86 -18.69
C GLY A 70 10.61 9.19 -17.74
N VAL A 71 10.44 7.90 -17.45
CA VAL A 71 11.33 7.15 -16.54
C VAL A 71 12.56 6.57 -17.26
N ASN A 72 12.52 6.39 -18.58
CA ASN A 72 13.63 5.85 -19.37
C ASN A 72 14.89 6.74 -19.31
N ALA A 73 14.76 8.01 -18.91
CA ALA A 73 15.87 8.93 -18.70
C ALA A 73 16.67 8.66 -17.41
N ILE A 74 16.24 7.73 -16.55
CA ILE A 74 16.90 7.43 -15.28
C ILE A 74 18.06 6.46 -15.52
N ALA A 75 19.24 6.78 -15.00
CA ALA A 75 20.41 5.91 -15.11
C ALA A 75 20.29 4.68 -14.20
N GLY A 76 20.84 3.54 -14.66
CA GLY A 76 20.90 2.31 -13.86
C GLY A 76 19.68 1.40 -13.96
N ILE A 77 18.72 1.71 -14.84
CA ILE A 77 17.65 0.78 -15.23
C ILE A 77 18.28 -0.39 -16.00
N ASN A 78 17.97 -1.61 -15.57
CA ASN A 78 18.35 -2.86 -16.22
C ASN A 78 17.24 -3.34 -17.15
N ALA A 79 15.99 -3.36 -16.66
CA ALA A 79 14.84 -3.76 -17.44
C ALA A 79 13.62 -2.90 -17.10
N LEU A 80 12.79 -2.65 -18.10
CA LEU A 80 11.54 -1.91 -17.97
C LEU A 80 10.44 -2.73 -18.62
N THR A 81 9.42 -3.10 -17.84
CA THR A 81 8.28 -3.90 -18.29
C THR A 81 6.99 -3.21 -17.92
N SER A 82 6.11 -2.98 -18.89
CA SER A 82 4.79 -2.42 -18.63
C SER A 82 3.67 -3.40 -18.98
N ARG A 83 2.53 -3.20 -18.31
CA ARG A 83 1.28 -3.91 -18.57
C ARG A 83 0.13 -2.92 -18.50
N SER A 84 -0.62 -2.83 -19.58
CA SER A 84 -1.82 -2.00 -19.67
C SER A 84 -3.05 -2.90 -19.52
N TYR A 85 -3.88 -2.59 -18.55
CA TYR A 85 -5.18 -3.22 -18.32
C TYR A 85 -6.29 -2.20 -18.54
N GLU A 86 -7.52 -2.67 -18.62
CA GLU A 86 -8.68 -1.79 -18.63
C GLU A 86 -8.69 -0.96 -17.33
N GLY A 87 -8.72 0.37 -17.48
CA GLY A 87 -8.76 1.28 -16.35
C GLY A 87 -7.44 1.48 -15.58
N GLN A 88 -6.35 0.79 -15.92
CA GLN A 88 -5.11 0.81 -15.13
C GLN A 88 -3.85 0.48 -15.93
N SER A 89 -2.77 1.24 -15.68
CA SER A 89 -1.41 0.98 -16.16
C SER A 89 -0.50 0.56 -15.01
N VAL A 90 0.33 -0.46 -15.25
CA VAL A 90 1.36 -0.94 -14.32
C VAL A 90 2.71 -0.95 -15.04
N VAL A 91 3.66 -0.16 -14.54
CA VAL A 91 5.03 -0.10 -15.06
C VAL A 91 5.99 -0.60 -13.99
N ILE A 92 6.76 -1.62 -14.33
CA ILE A 92 7.75 -2.27 -13.45
C ILE A 92 9.13 -1.89 -13.96
N ILE A 93 9.91 -1.26 -13.08
CA ILE A 93 11.25 -0.76 -13.37
C ILE A 93 12.22 -1.53 -12.50
N GLU A 94 13.09 -2.31 -13.14
CA GLU A 94 14.14 -3.08 -12.50
C GLU A 94 15.47 -2.36 -12.65
N PHE A 95 16.11 -2.03 -11.54
CA PHE A 95 17.44 -1.43 -11.53
C PHE A 95 18.52 -2.48 -11.32
N GLY A 96 19.77 -2.14 -11.66
CA GLY A 96 20.91 -2.98 -11.32
C GLY A 96 21.11 -3.10 -9.80
N LEU A 97 21.62 -4.24 -9.33
CA LEU A 97 21.82 -4.53 -7.90
C LEU A 97 22.78 -3.58 -7.15
N HIS A 98 23.51 -2.72 -7.88
CA HIS A 98 24.41 -1.71 -7.32
C HIS A 98 23.68 -0.39 -6.97
N VAL A 99 22.41 -0.26 -7.36
CA VAL A 99 21.59 0.93 -7.12
C VAL A 99 20.82 0.76 -5.81
N ASP A 100 20.80 1.81 -4.99
CA ASP A 100 19.97 1.85 -3.78
C ASP A 100 18.48 1.97 -4.17
N GLY A 101 17.66 1.02 -3.72
CA GLY A 101 16.24 0.98 -4.06
C GLY A 101 15.42 2.16 -3.55
N ARG A 102 15.86 2.87 -2.49
CA ARG A 102 15.21 4.10 -2.02
C ARG A 102 15.51 5.25 -2.96
N LYS A 103 16.79 5.42 -3.32
CA LYS A 103 17.20 6.44 -4.28
C LYS A 103 16.51 6.24 -5.64
N ALA A 104 16.45 4.99 -6.12
CA ALA A 104 15.75 4.65 -7.34
C ALA A 104 14.26 5.04 -7.28
N ALA A 105 13.58 4.79 -6.15
CA ALA A 105 12.18 5.18 -5.99
C ALA A 105 11.98 6.70 -5.96
N ASP A 106 12.93 7.45 -5.39
CA ASP A 106 12.91 8.91 -5.37
C ASP A 106 13.15 9.50 -6.76
N ASP A 107 14.15 8.98 -7.50
CA ASP A 107 14.44 9.37 -8.88
C ASP A 107 13.23 9.10 -9.81
N VAL A 108 12.57 7.94 -9.64
CA VAL A 108 11.33 7.62 -10.37
C VAL A 108 10.22 8.61 -10.01
N ARG A 109 10.02 8.91 -8.72
CA ARG A 109 8.98 9.86 -8.29
C ARG A 109 9.19 11.26 -8.85
N GLU A 110 10.45 11.71 -8.94
CA GLU A 110 10.80 12.98 -9.56
C GLU A 110 10.42 13.00 -11.05
N LYS A 111 10.79 11.98 -11.82
CA LYS A 111 10.45 11.89 -13.25
C LYS A 111 8.95 11.78 -13.49
N ILE A 112 8.24 10.98 -12.70
CA ILE A 112 6.79 10.85 -12.78
C ILE A 112 6.09 12.18 -12.48
N SER A 113 6.60 12.95 -11.51
CA SER A 113 6.06 14.26 -11.19
C SER A 113 6.17 15.24 -12.38
N ALA A 114 7.23 15.12 -13.19
CA ALA A 114 7.40 15.89 -14.42
C ALA A 114 6.47 15.44 -15.57
N VAL A 115 6.10 14.14 -15.62
CA VAL A 115 5.16 13.60 -16.62
C VAL A 115 3.71 13.88 -16.26
N LYS A 116 3.39 14.02 -14.97
CA LYS A 116 2.02 14.23 -14.46
C LYS A 116 1.22 15.30 -15.23
N PRO A 117 1.76 16.48 -15.61
CA PRO A 117 1.03 17.49 -16.38
C PRO A 117 0.73 17.11 -17.84
N LEU A 118 1.42 16.10 -18.39
CA LEU A 118 1.22 15.59 -19.76
C LEU A 118 0.10 14.54 -19.84
N LEU A 119 -0.36 14.06 -18.69
CA LEU A 119 -1.49 13.14 -18.57
C LEU A 119 -2.81 13.91 -18.65
N ARG A 120 -3.86 13.23 -19.10
CA ARG A 120 -5.21 13.83 -19.15
C ARG A 120 -5.77 14.04 -17.74
N THR A 121 -6.72 14.97 -17.60
CA THR A 121 -7.28 15.36 -16.30
C THR A 121 -8.05 14.23 -15.61
N GLU A 122 -8.54 13.25 -16.36
CA GLU A 122 -9.26 12.09 -15.83
C GLU A 122 -8.32 11.01 -15.26
N VAL A 123 -7.02 11.09 -15.54
CA VAL A 123 -6.01 10.15 -15.05
C VAL A 123 -5.71 10.47 -13.59
N LYS A 124 -5.80 9.47 -12.72
CA LYS A 124 -5.46 9.66 -11.29
C LYS A 124 -3.95 9.77 -11.12
N GLU A 125 -3.56 10.33 -9.98
CA GLU A 125 -2.15 10.47 -9.63
C GLU A 125 -1.42 9.11 -9.62
N PRO A 126 -0.31 8.99 -10.37
CA PRO A 126 0.51 7.78 -10.35
C PRO A 126 1.06 7.50 -8.95
N ARG A 127 0.96 6.25 -8.51
CA ARG A 127 1.51 5.78 -7.24
C ARG A 127 2.82 5.05 -7.49
N VAL A 128 3.90 5.53 -6.87
CA VAL A 128 5.22 4.90 -6.92
C VAL A 128 5.40 4.01 -5.69
N LEU A 129 5.49 2.70 -5.93
CA LEU A 129 5.66 1.67 -4.91
C LEU A 129 7.05 1.05 -5.06
N ARG A 130 7.75 0.85 -3.95
CA ARG A 130 8.99 0.08 -3.94
C ARG A 130 8.64 -1.38 -3.65
N PHE A 131 9.18 -2.30 -4.44
CA PHE A 131 9.05 -3.71 -4.13
C PHE A 131 9.88 -4.05 -2.88
N ASP A 132 9.26 -4.75 -1.94
CA ASP A 132 9.91 -5.18 -0.70
C ASP A 132 9.52 -6.64 -0.43
N PRO A 133 10.46 -7.60 -0.56
CA PRO A 133 10.21 -9.01 -0.29
C PRO A 133 9.73 -9.31 1.15
N ALA A 134 10.07 -8.43 2.10
CA ALA A 134 9.68 -8.51 3.50
C ALA A 134 8.28 -7.93 3.77
N ALA A 135 7.71 -7.16 2.83
CA ALA A 135 6.35 -6.61 2.95
C ALA A 135 5.23 -7.63 2.66
N ARG A 136 5.56 -8.93 2.59
CA ARG A 136 4.54 -9.99 2.44
C ARG A 136 3.66 -10.08 3.69
N ALA A 137 2.38 -10.31 3.45
CA ALA A 137 1.41 -10.48 4.52
C ALA A 137 1.82 -11.64 5.43
N VAL A 138 2.09 -11.33 6.70
CA VAL A 138 2.45 -12.33 7.71
C VAL A 138 1.20 -13.09 8.16
N TRP A 139 0.08 -12.37 8.36
CA TRP A 139 -1.20 -12.93 8.78
C TRP A 139 -2.31 -12.59 7.77
N SER A 140 -3.18 -13.57 7.52
CA SER A 140 -4.43 -13.40 6.78
C SER A 140 -5.58 -13.80 7.69
N VAL A 141 -6.52 -12.88 7.91
CA VAL A 141 -7.67 -13.08 8.78
C VAL A 141 -8.93 -12.80 7.98
N ALA A 142 -9.85 -13.76 7.96
CA ALA A 142 -11.18 -13.58 7.37
C ALA A 142 -12.14 -13.05 8.44
N VAL A 143 -12.79 -11.92 8.15
CA VAL A 143 -13.86 -11.37 8.99
C VAL A 143 -15.19 -11.92 8.48
N LEU A 144 -15.89 -12.67 9.32
CA LEU A 144 -17.17 -13.28 9.00
C LEU A 144 -18.26 -12.66 9.88
N PRO A 145 -19.50 -12.50 9.37
CA PRO A 145 -20.61 -12.05 10.20
C PRO A 145 -20.90 -13.08 11.30
N ASP A 146 -21.08 -12.60 12.53
CA ASP A 146 -21.44 -13.47 13.65
C ASP A 146 -22.88 -13.94 13.49
N SER A 147 -23.05 -15.22 13.18
CA SER A 147 -24.36 -15.88 13.07
C SER A 147 -24.76 -16.60 14.35
N ARG A 148 -23.99 -16.46 15.46
CA ARG A 148 -24.19 -17.22 16.70
C ARG A 148 -25.19 -16.61 17.70
N THR A 149 -25.88 -15.53 17.38
CA THR A 149 -27.00 -15.00 18.18
C THR A 149 -28.37 -15.53 17.71
N ALA A 150 -28.45 -16.83 17.45
CA ALA A 150 -29.72 -17.53 17.20
C ALA A 150 -29.87 -18.81 18.06
N ALA A 151 -29.00 -19.02 19.05
CA ALA A 151 -29.04 -20.21 19.91
C ALA A 151 -29.80 -19.99 21.24
N ASP A 152 -30.01 -18.75 21.69
CA ASP A 152 -30.77 -18.45 22.90
C ASP A 152 -31.77 -17.33 22.59
N GLY A 153 -33.03 -17.71 22.37
CA GLY A 153 -34.33 -17.01 22.53
C GLY A 153 -34.49 -15.47 22.53
N GLN A 154 -33.47 -14.66 22.28
CA GLN A 154 -33.53 -13.23 22.14
C GLN A 154 -33.58 -12.87 20.64
N ALA A 155 -34.35 -11.83 20.33
CA ALA A 155 -34.58 -11.31 18.99
C ALA A 155 -33.30 -11.32 18.13
N PRO A 156 -33.38 -11.75 16.85
CA PRO A 156 -32.20 -11.94 16.03
C PRO A 156 -31.41 -10.62 15.99
N ALA A 157 -30.22 -10.61 16.58
CA ALA A 157 -29.29 -9.51 16.35
C ALA A 157 -29.08 -9.47 14.84
N ARG A 158 -29.51 -8.38 14.20
CA ARG A 158 -29.46 -8.20 12.76
C ARG A 158 -28.05 -8.55 12.30
N ALA A 159 -27.91 -9.63 11.53
CA ALA A 159 -26.62 -10.00 10.95
C ALA A 159 -26.10 -8.76 10.20
N MET A 160 -24.90 -8.31 10.56
CA MET A 160 -24.31 -7.11 9.97
C MET A 160 -24.31 -7.26 8.45
N SER A 161 -24.79 -6.24 7.74
CA SER A 161 -24.70 -6.22 6.28
C SER A 161 -23.24 -6.29 5.85
N ALA A 162 -22.94 -6.84 4.67
CA ALA A 162 -21.57 -6.88 4.14
C ALA A 162 -20.90 -5.49 4.12
N VAL A 163 -21.68 -4.43 3.87
CA VAL A 163 -21.23 -3.03 3.91
C VAL A 163 -20.90 -2.60 5.34
N GLU A 164 -21.73 -2.95 6.32
CA GLU A 164 -21.50 -2.62 7.74
C GLU A 164 -20.29 -3.37 8.30
N LEU A 165 -20.13 -4.64 7.92
CA LEU A 165 -18.97 -5.46 8.27
C LEU A 165 -17.67 -4.88 7.70
N THR A 166 -17.69 -4.48 6.43
CA THR A 166 -16.55 -3.82 5.77
C THR A 166 -16.22 -2.51 6.45
N ASN A 167 -17.24 -1.70 6.77
CA ASN A 167 -17.04 -0.42 7.46
C ASN A 167 -16.47 -0.62 8.87
N TRP A 168 -16.97 -1.58 9.62
CA TRP A 168 -16.42 -1.93 10.93
C TRP A 168 -14.98 -2.44 10.84
N ALA A 169 -14.68 -3.29 9.85
CA ALA A 169 -13.34 -3.81 9.62
C ALA A 169 -12.36 -2.67 9.26
N GLU A 170 -12.75 -1.74 8.40
CA GLU A 170 -11.91 -0.61 7.99
C GLU A 170 -11.73 0.42 9.12
N GLN A 171 -12.81 0.79 9.80
CA GLN A 171 -12.76 1.88 10.78
C GLN A 171 -12.26 1.45 12.16
N THR A 172 -12.53 0.20 12.55
CA THR A 172 -12.20 -0.29 13.89
C THR A 172 -11.06 -1.30 13.84
N LEU A 173 -11.23 -2.40 13.10
CA LEU A 173 -10.27 -3.51 13.14
C LEU A 173 -8.92 -3.13 12.54
N LYS A 174 -8.93 -2.55 11.34
CA LYS A 174 -7.72 -2.10 10.63
C LYS A 174 -6.93 -1.09 11.47
N LYS A 175 -7.58 -0.03 11.96
CA LYS A 175 -6.92 0.98 12.81
C LYS A 175 -6.33 0.39 14.10
N ARG A 176 -7.00 -0.59 14.71
CA ARG A 176 -6.49 -1.27 15.90
C ARG A 176 -5.25 -2.11 15.59
N LEU A 177 -5.24 -2.81 14.46
CA LEU A 177 -4.10 -3.61 14.03
C LEU A 177 -2.91 -2.74 13.60
N GLU A 178 -3.16 -1.65 12.88
CA GLU A 178 -2.12 -0.69 12.47
C GLU A 178 -1.42 -0.04 13.67
N ASN A 179 -2.11 0.12 14.81
CA ASN A 179 -1.52 0.65 16.05
C ASN A 179 -0.61 -0.35 16.80
N VAL A 180 -0.60 -1.63 16.42
CA VAL A 180 0.25 -2.63 17.08
C VAL A 180 1.70 -2.46 16.63
N ARG A 181 2.63 -2.38 17.59
CA ARG A 181 4.06 -2.23 17.30
C ARG A 181 4.56 -3.39 16.42
N GLY A 182 5.17 -3.03 15.29
CA GLY A 182 5.72 -3.99 14.32
C GLY A 182 4.80 -4.27 13.12
N VAL A 183 3.60 -3.71 13.07
CA VAL A 183 2.73 -3.80 11.89
C VAL A 183 3.13 -2.74 10.87
N GLY A 184 3.45 -3.17 9.64
CA GLY A 184 3.82 -2.27 8.54
C GLY A 184 2.61 -1.74 7.77
N SER A 185 1.68 -2.61 7.38
CA SER A 185 0.44 -2.24 6.71
C SER A 185 -0.64 -3.31 6.90
N VAL A 186 -1.91 -2.90 6.82
CA VAL A 186 -3.07 -3.79 6.87
C VAL A 186 -3.93 -3.54 5.65
N ASN A 187 -4.06 -4.55 4.79
CA ASN A 187 -4.83 -4.48 3.55
C ASN A 187 -6.14 -5.25 3.71
N ILE A 188 -7.26 -4.61 3.38
CA ILE A 188 -8.58 -5.25 3.34
C ILE A 188 -8.83 -5.76 1.92
N VAL A 189 -9.21 -7.03 1.82
CA VAL A 189 -9.50 -7.71 0.55
C VAL A 189 -10.97 -8.13 0.55
N GLY A 190 -11.66 -7.92 -0.58
CA GLY A 190 -13.06 -8.35 -0.76
C GLY A 190 -14.10 -7.50 -0.03
N GLY A 191 -13.76 -6.29 0.41
CA GLY A 191 -14.70 -5.39 1.09
C GLY A 191 -15.76 -4.80 0.16
N THR A 192 -17.00 -4.69 0.64
CA THR A 192 -18.09 -3.97 -0.05
C THR A 192 -18.14 -2.54 0.45
N LYS A 193 -17.88 -1.58 -0.43
CA LYS A 193 -17.95 -0.15 -0.08
C LYS A 193 -19.41 0.31 -0.06
N ARG A 194 -19.70 1.29 0.80
CA ARG A 194 -21.00 1.96 0.80
C ARG A 194 -21.05 2.93 -0.38
N GLU A 195 -21.99 2.71 -1.29
CA GLU A 195 -22.23 3.56 -2.45
C GLU A 195 -23.67 4.08 -2.40
N ILE A 196 -23.86 5.35 -2.81
CA ILE A 196 -25.19 5.97 -2.94
C ILE A 196 -25.43 6.13 -4.44
N ASN A 197 -26.29 5.29 -5.00
CA ASN A 197 -26.65 5.34 -6.40
C ASN A 197 -27.85 6.27 -6.60
N LEU A 198 -27.67 7.27 -7.46
CA LEU A 198 -28.70 8.24 -7.83
C LEU A 198 -29.29 7.81 -9.17
N PHE A 199 -30.49 7.22 -9.14
CA PHE A 199 -31.21 6.85 -10.34
C PHE A 199 -32.10 8.02 -10.77
N LEU A 200 -31.83 8.57 -11.95
CA LEU A 200 -32.59 9.69 -12.52
C LEU A 200 -33.78 9.15 -13.33
N ASP A 201 -34.96 9.76 -13.18
CA ASP A 201 -36.12 9.48 -14.01
C ASP A 201 -36.13 10.40 -15.23
N PRO A 202 -35.95 9.89 -16.47
CA PRO A 202 -35.93 10.72 -17.68
C PRO A 202 -37.23 11.52 -17.90
N ARG A 203 -38.38 10.96 -17.53
CA ARG A 203 -39.68 11.63 -17.74
C ARG A 203 -39.85 12.84 -16.84
N ALA A 204 -39.39 12.72 -15.59
CA ALA A 204 -39.40 13.83 -14.66
C ALA A 204 -38.42 14.92 -15.11
N LEU A 205 -37.22 14.56 -15.57
CA LEU A 205 -36.24 15.52 -16.07
C LEU A 205 -36.77 16.34 -17.25
N GLU A 206 -37.43 15.69 -18.21
CA GLU A 206 -38.07 16.37 -19.34
C GLU A 206 -39.19 17.31 -18.89
N ALA A 207 -40.05 16.89 -17.96
CA ALA A 207 -41.14 17.70 -17.45
C ALA A 207 -40.65 18.96 -16.72
N TYR A 208 -39.52 18.88 -16.03
CA TYR A 208 -38.89 20.01 -15.35
C TYR A 208 -37.91 20.80 -16.25
N GLY A 209 -37.68 20.36 -17.49
CA GLY A 209 -36.71 20.98 -18.40
C GLY A 209 -35.26 20.92 -17.90
N LEU A 210 -34.93 19.92 -17.09
CA LEU A 210 -33.61 19.77 -16.47
C LEU A 210 -32.74 18.78 -17.24
N THR A 211 -31.45 19.07 -17.36
CA THR A 211 -30.48 18.12 -17.91
C THR A 211 -29.84 17.27 -16.81
N PRO A 212 -29.39 16.04 -17.11
CA PRO A 212 -28.67 15.22 -16.13
C PRO A 212 -27.44 15.93 -15.53
N ASP A 213 -26.72 16.71 -16.35
CA ASP A 213 -25.55 17.48 -15.91
C ASP A 213 -25.90 18.54 -14.87
N GLN A 214 -27.09 19.17 -14.97
CA GLN A 214 -27.57 20.11 -13.96
C GLN A 214 -27.84 19.43 -12.63
N VAL A 215 -28.39 18.21 -12.64
CA VAL A 215 -28.61 17.43 -11.41
C VAL A 215 -27.27 17.05 -10.77
N VAL A 216 -26.29 16.61 -11.57
CA VAL A 216 -24.95 16.29 -11.08
C VAL A 216 -24.27 17.53 -10.49
N ALA A 217 -24.39 18.69 -11.15
CA ALA A 217 -23.85 19.95 -10.66
C ALA A 217 -24.49 20.37 -9.31
N ALA A 218 -25.82 20.25 -9.19
CA ALA A 218 -26.55 20.56 -7.96
C ALA A 218 -26.13 19.65 -6.79
N VAL A 219 -26.03 18.34 -7.02
CA VAL A 219 -25.55 17.41 -5.98
C VAL A 219 -24.11 17.73 -5.56
N ARG A 220 -23.26 18.12 -6.51
CA ARG A 220 -21.86 18.51 -6.21
C ARG A 220 -21.75 19.85 -5.47
N SER A 221 -22.67 20.80 -5.69
CA SER A 221 -22.64 22.08 -4.98
C SER A 221 -23.16 21.96 -3.55
N GLU A 222 -24.16 21.11 -3.31
CA GLU A 222 -24.72 20.89 -1.97
C GLU A 222 -23.79 20.05 -1.09
N ASN A 223 -22.99 19.15 -1.67
CA ASN A 223 -22.02 18.35 -0.93
C ASN A 223 -20.69 19.09 -0.66
N GLN A 224 -20.76 20.38 -0.33
CA GLN A 224 -19.60 21.22 0.00
C GLN A 224 -19.73 21.79 1.41
N ASP A 225 -18.77 21.45 2.28
CA ASP A 225 -18.61 22.11 3.58
C ASP A 225 -17.79 23.39 3.40
N LEU A 226 -18.46 24.50 3.07
CA LEU A 226 -17.83 25.82 2.97
C LEU A 226 -17.73 26.48 4.36
N PRO A 227 -16.52 26.77 4.89
CA PRO A 227 -16.39 27.50 6.14
C PRO A 227 -16.82 28.96 5.92
N MET A 228 -17.87 29.40 6.64
CA MET A 228 -18.44 30.76 6.52
C MET A 228 -17.57 31.88 7.16
N GLY A 229 -16.32 31.57 7.52
CA GLY A 229 -15.42 32.49 8.23
C GLY A 229 -15.68 32.54 9.74
N ALA A 230 -14.75 33.17 10.47
CA ALA A 230 -14.88 33.37 11.92
C ALA A 230 -15.52 34.74 12.21
N ILE A 231 -16.64 34.75 12.92
CA ILE A 231 -17.24 35.98 13.43
C ILE A 231 -16.44 36.41 14.66
N ARG A 232 -15.80 37.59 14.61
CA ARG A 232 -15.14 38.20 15.78
C ARG A 232 -16.14 39.13 16.48
N SER A 233 -16.47 38.81 17.72
CA SER A 233 -17.23 39.68 18.62
C SER A 233 -16.29 40.65 19.33
N ARG A 234 -16.73 41.89 19.57
CA ARG A 234 -15.99 42.87 20.40
C ARG A 234 -15.86 42.45 21.87
N GLU A 235 -16.61 41.43 22.32
CA GLU A 235 -16.51 40.87 23.67
C GLU A 235 -15.44 39.76 23.79
N GLN A 236 -14.80 39.37 22.68
CA GLN A 236 -13.72 38.37 22.65
C GLN A 236 -12.33 38.98 22.41
N GLU A 237 -12.18 40.29 22.64
CA GLU A 237 -10.87 40.96 22.79
C GLU A 237 -10.47 41.07 24.26
#